data_AF-A0AAW4CSL7-F1
#
_entry.id   AF-A0AAW4CSL7-F1
#
_cell.length_a   1.000
_cell.length_b   1.000
_cell.length_c   1.000
_cell.angle_alpha   90.00
_cell.angle_beta   90.00
_cell.angle_gamma   90.00
#
_symmetry.space_group_name_H-M   'P 1'
#
loop_
_entity.id
_entity.type
_entity.pdbx_description
1 polymer ?
#
loop_
_entity_poly.entity_id
_entity_poly.type
_entity_poly.pdbx_seq_one_letter_code
_entity_poly.pdbx_strand_id
1 'polypeptide(L)'
;MRQQINHQDKTGALTHRQWIPTGRLAQIQHHPPGISNGQQVQITYFNKHPKTLQDSSIKLAKIAPFLVVALSALLSSAAWSGEQDTAVIAKAKILYNQRISAIPQLRAAAELGDAESQFYLAEALSQPLFTMSKEAYTWYEKSADQGDVYAMYRLAHQETQVCKIMRNCIYPERAPSDWKKQLISIAKEKARLGDGEAMSILYFMTDNLTWLEKAADAGDSNAQWLLANRYSEGRGFFIIQKNRKKAEERLLKLAAENGSPQAQIAYAGLLAERGDNETGTRWYMAAVNQS
;
A
#
# COMPACT_ATOMS: atom_id res chain seq x y z
N MET A 1 29.97 11.38 26.98
CA MET A 1 28.68 11.45 27.72
C MET A 1 28.96 12.00 29.11
N ARG A 2 28.17 12.93 29.64
CA ARG A 2 28.35 13.48 31.01
C ARG A 2 27.25 12.90 31.90
N GLN A 3 27.55 12.57 33.16
CA GLN A 3 26.51 12.19 34.14
C GLN A 3 26.08 13.44 34.93
N GLN A 4 24.77 13.55 35.18
CA GLN A 4 24.17 14.65 35.91
C GLN A 4 23.91 14.22 37.37
N ILE A 5 24.33 15.04 38.33
CA ILE A 5 23.99 14.86 39.74
C ILE A 5 23.20 16.08 40.22
N ASN A 6 22.13 15.82 40.95
CA ASN A 6 21.21 16.81 41.48
C ASN A 6 21.34 16.85 43.00
N HIS A 7 21.54 18.03 43.58
CA HIS A 7 21.57 18.22 45.04
C HIS A 7 20.22 18.76 45.53
N GLN A 8 19.61 18.07 46.49
CA GLN A 8 18.41 18.52 47.20
C GLN A 8 18.75 18.95 48.62
N ASP A 9 18.14 20.03 49.10
CA ASP A 9 18.21 20.39 50.51
C ASP A 9 17.19 19.59 51.35
N LYS A 10 17.18 19.80 52.68
CA LYS A 10 16.31 19.08 53.62
C LYS A 10 14.81 19.39 53.43
N THR A 11 14.45 20.33 52.56
CA THR A 11 13.07 20.65 52.18
C THR A 11 12.69 20.07 50.81
N GLY A 12 13.60 19.35 50.16
CA GLY A 12 13.38 18.70 48.86
C GLY A 12 13.58 19.63 47.66
N ALA A 13 13.98 20.89 47.87
CA ALA A 13 14.24 21.83 46.79
C ALA A 13 15.62 21.60 46.17
N LEU A 14 15.70 21.57 44.84
CA LEU A 14 16.96 21.42 44.10
C LEU A 14 17.76 22.73 44.13
N THR A 15 18.94 22.72 44.76
CA THR A 15 19.70 23.95 45.01
C THR A 15 20.89 24.17 44.07
N HIS A 16 21.38 23.15 43.36
CA HIS A 16 22.42 23.33 42.32
C HIS A 16 22.50 22.15 41.34
N ARG A 17 22.89 22.42 40.07
CA ARG A 17 23.21 21.40 39.05
C ARG A 17 24.67 21.49 38.63
N GLN A 18 25.37 20.36 38.57
CA GLN A 18 26.74 20.31 38.10
C GLN A 18 26.98 19.10 37.20
N TRP A 19 27.79 19.29 36.17
CA TRP A 19 28.12 18.26 35.17
C TRP A 19 29.51 17.70 35.43
N ILE A 20 29.63 16.37 35.52
CA ILE A 20 30.92 15.69 35.66
C ILE A 20 31.20 14.75 34.48
N PRO A 21 32.47 14.67 34.00
CA PRO A 21 32.89 13.68 33.01
C PRO A 21 32.78 12.26 33.58
N THR A 22 32.25 11.31 32.82
CA THR A 22 32.17 9.89 33.23
C THR A 22 33.56 9.31 33.47
N GLY A 23 33.76 8.65 34.61
CA GLY A 23 34.99 7.90 34.95
C GLY A 23 35.77 8.40 36.17
N ARG A 24 35.39 9.53 36.79
CA ARG A 24 35.97 9.97 38.08
C ARG A 24 34.99 9.69 39.22
N LEU A 25 35.48 9.08 40.30
CA LEU A 25 34.76 9.03 41.57
C LEU A 25 35.09 10.30 42.35
N ALA A 26 34.07 11.04 42.78
CA ALA A 26 34.21 12.13 43.72
C ALA A 26 33.78 11.63 45.11
N GLN A 27 34.63 11.83 46.11
CA GLN A 27 34.28 11.54 47.50
C GLN A 27 33.94 12.87 48.19
N ILE A 28 32.71 12.98 48.71
CA ILE A 28 32.24 14.19 49.39
C ILE A 28 32.44 13.98 50.89
N GLN A 29 33.32 14.75 51.52
CA GLN A 29 33.41 14.79 52.98
C GLN A 29 32.40 15.79 53.54
N HIS A 30 31.43 15.29 54.30
CA HIS A 30 30.53 16.14 55.08
C HIS A 30 31.16 16.42 56.46
N HIS A 31 31.30 17.71 56.81
CA HIS A 31 31.61 18.14 58.16
C HIS A 31 30.31 18.27 58.99
N PRO A 32 30.34 18.00 60.32
CA PRO A 32 29.16 18.08 61.19
C PRO A 32 28.68 19.54 61.36
N PRO A 33 27.41 19.78 61.75
CA PRO A 33 26.78 21.08 61.62
C PRO A 33 27.16 22.00 62.78
N GLY A 34 27.78 23.14 62.47
CA GLY A 34 28.04 24.19 63.46
C GLY A 34 28.87 25.37 62.91
N ILE A 35 28.17 26.43 62.51
CA ILE A 35 28.60 27.84 62.47
C ILE A 35 29.48 28.34 61.28
N SER A 36 28.90 29.37 60.63
CA SER A 36 29.43 30.50 59.84
C SER A 36 30.18 30.31 58.51
N ASN A 37 29.56 30.89 57.47
CA ASN A 37 30.10 31.68 56.36
C ASN A 37 31.39 31.23 55.66
N GLY A 38 31.22 30.80 54.40
CA GLY A 38 32.25 30.86 53.37
C GLY A 38 33.28 29.74 53.43
N GLN A 39 32.92 28.53 52.98
CA GLN A 39 33.91 27.48 52.71
C GLN A 39 33.79 26.98 51.27
N GLN A 40 34.88 27.15 50.52
CA GLN A 40 35.09 26.54 49.22
C GLN A 40 35.20 25.01 49.38
N VAL A 41 34.39 24.27 48.63
CA VAL A 41 34.52 22.82 48.50
C VAL A 41 35.80 22.54 47.69
N GLN A 42 36.86 22.05 48.33
CA GLN A 42 38.01 21.50 47.60
C GLN A 42 37.68 20.10 47.10
N ILE A 43 37.69 19.92 45.78
CA ILE A 43 37.50 18.63 45.13
C ILE A 43 38.88 18.12 44.71
N THR A 44 39.41 17.11 45.41
CA THR A 44 40.64 16.44 45.01
C THR A 44 40.31 15.28 44.06
N TYR A 45 40.80 15.34 42.82
CA TYR A 45 40.56 14.31 41.82
C TYR A 45 41.63 13.21 41.90
N PHE A 46 41.22 11.96 42.11
CA PHE A 46 42.11 10.81 41.93
C PHE A 46 42.03 10.31 40.47
N ASN A 47 43.16 10.36 39.76
CA ASN A 47 43.30 9.65 38.49
C ASN A 47 43.43 8.15 38.78
N LYS A 48 42.35 7.40 38.54
CA LYS A 48 42.44 5.94 38.46
C LYS A 48 43.19 5.64 37.17
N HIS A 49 44.49 5.31 37.26
CA HIS A 49 45.24 4.83 36.10
C HIS A 49 44.47 3.64 35.49
N PRO A 50 44.07 3.70 34.21
CA PRO A 50 43.41 2.56 33.59
C PRO A 50 44.42 1.42 33.51
N LYS A 51 44.07 0.27 34.10
CA LYS A 51 44.73 -1.00 33.78
C LYS A 51 44.59 -1.20 32.25
N THR A 52 45.69 -0.96 31.54
CA THR A 52 46.03 -1.43 30.19
C THR A 52 44.85 -1.93 29.33
N LEU A 53 44.42 -1.11 28.37
CA LEU A 53 43.50 -1.42 27.25
C LEU A 53 44.08 -2.40 26.20
N GLN A 54 45.21 -3.03 26.49
CA GLN A 54 45.97 -3.83 25.53
C GLN A 54 45.54 -5.30 25.48
N ASP A 55 44.82 -5.79 26.51
CA ASP A 55 44.42 -7.20 26.61
C ASP A 55 43.01 -7.47 26.03
N SER A 56 42.12 -6.45 26.03
CA SER A 56 40.79 -6.53 25.42
C SER A 56 40.80 -6.37 23.90
N SER A 57 41.76 -5.63 23.35
CA SER A 57 41.95 -5.45 21.90
C SER A 57 42.42 -6.74 21.19
N ILE A 58 43.22 -7.57 21.87
CA ILE A 58 43.67 -8.88 21.35
C ILE A 58 42.52 -9.91 21.32
N LYS A 59 41.60 -9.87 22.30
CA LYS A 59 40.43 -10.77 22.32
C LYS A 59 39.40 -10.40 21.26
N LEU A 60 39.17 -9.10 21.02
CA LEU A 60 38.31 -8.61 19.94
C LEU A 60 38.87 -8.95 18.55
N ALA A 61 40.18 -8.83 18.33
CA ALA A 61 40.82 -9.16 17.06
C ALA A 61 40.73 -10.65 16.69
N LYS A 62 40.69 -11.56 17.67
CA LYS A 62 40.54 -13.00 17.45
C LYS A 62 39.10 -13.45 17.16
N ILE A 63 38.10 -12.68 17.61
CA ILE A 63 36.67 -12.99 17.44
C ILE A 63 36.08 -12.26 16.23
N ALA A 64 36.65 -11.11 15.84
CA ALA A 64 36.27 -10.32 14.67
C ALA A 64 36.14 -11.13 13.36
N PRO A 65 37.09 -12.02 12.94
CA PRO A 65 36.93 -12.79 11.71
C PRO A 65 35.75 -13.77 11.79
N PHE A 66 35.48 -14.37 12.95
CA PHE A 66 34.32 -15.25 13.14
C PHE A 66 33.00 -14.49 13.10
N LEU A 67 32.96 -13.27 13.66
CA LEU A 67 31.79 -12.39 13.57
C LEU A 67 31.53 -11.92 12.13
N VAL A 68 32.58 -11.60 11.36
CA VAL A 68 32.45 -11.22 9.95
C VAL A 68 31.96 -12.40 9.10
N VAL A 69 32.49 -13.60 9.32
CA VAL A 69 32.03 -14.81 8.61
C VAL A 69 30.57 -15.13 8.97
N ALA A 70 30.21 -15.11 10.26
CA ALA A 70 28.84 -15.33 10.70
C ALA A 70 27.86 -14.28 10.14
N LEU A 71 28.25 -13.00 10.14
CA LEU A 71 27.45 -11.93 9.55
C LEU A 71 27.32 -12.08 8.04
N SER A 72 28.40 -12.44 7.35
CA SER A 72 28.37 -12.68 5.90
C SER A 72 27.47 -13.87 5.53
N ALA A 73 27.54 -14.98 6.28
CA ALA A 73 26.67 -16.13 6.09
C ALA A 73 25.19 -15.80 6.33
N LEU A 74 24.89 -15.00 7.37
CA LEU A 74 23.53 -14.51 7.63
C LEU A 74 23.01 -13.64 6.49
N LEU A 75 23.81 -12.69 6.00
CA LEU A 75 23.45 -11.82 4.88
C LEU A 75 23.25 -12.62 3.58
N SER A 76 24.11 -13.60 3.29
CA SER A 76 23.95 -14.48 2.13
C SER A 76 22.69 -15.35 2.22
N SER A 77 22.36 -15.88 3.41
CA SER A 77 21.16 -16.68 3.61
C SER A 77 19.87 -15.86 3.46
N ALA A 78 19.86 -14.62 3.97
CA ALA A 78 18.73 -13.70 3.82
C ALA A 78 18.55 -13.22 2.36
N ALA A 79 19.66 -13.02 1.64
CA ALA A 79 19.61 -12.68 0.22
C ALA A 79 19.04 -13.85 -0.61
N TRP A 80 19.47 -15.07 -0.33
CA TRP A 80 18.99 -16.27 -1.02
C TRP A 80 17.51 -16.56 -0.73
N SER A 81 17.06 -16.40 0.52
CA SER A 81 15.63 -16.54 0.86
C SER A 81 14.79 -15.47 0.16
N GLY A 82 15.25 -14.21 0.12
CA GLY A 82 14.56 -13.14 -0.58
C GLY A 82 14.45 -13.38 -2.09
N GLU A 83 15.50 -13.91 -2.73
CA GLU A 83 15.46 -14.28 -4.15
C GLU A 83 14.43 -15.39 -4.41
N GLN A 84 14.38 -16.40 -3.54
CA GLN A 84 13.39 -17.48 -3.64
C GLN A 84 11.96 -16.97 -3.46
N ASP A 85 11.73 -16.05 -2.52
CA ASP A 85 10.42 -15.43 -2.28
C ASP A 85 9.93 -14.63 -3.49
N THR A 86 10.81 -13.83 -4.11
CA THR A 86 10.46 -13.06 -5.32
C THR A 86 10.11 -13.97 -6.51
N ALA A 87 10.78 -15.11 -6.65
CA ALA A 87 10.49 -16.08 -7.70
C ALA A 87 9.13 -16.76 -7.48
N VAL A 88 8.77 -17.07 -6.23
CA VAL A 88 7.45 -17.63 -5.87
C VAL A 88 6.34 -16.64 -6.22
N ILE A 89 6.50 -15.37 -5.82
CA ILE A 89 5.54 -14.30 -6.11
C ILE A 89 5.37 -14.11 -7.62
N ALA A 90 6.47 -13.95 -8.36
CA ALA A 90 6.43 -13.74 -9.80
C ALA A 90 5.73 -14.91 -10.52
N LYS A 91 6.07 -16.15 -10.16
CA LYS A 91 5.45 -17.34 -10.75
C LYS A 91 3.95 -17.39 -10.48
N ALA A 92 3.51 -17.08 -9.26
CA ALA A 92 2.09 -17.09 -8.91
C ALA A 92 1.29 -16.08 -9.75
N LYS A 93 1.80 -14.85 -9.88
CA LYS A 93 1.17 -13.78 -10.67
C LYS A 93 1.10 -14.13 -12.16
N ILE A 94 2.18 -14.69 -12.72
CA ILE A 94 2.20 -15.13 -14.13
C ILE A 94 1.13 -16.20 -14.39
N LEU A 95 1.05 -17.22 -13.53
CA LEU A 95 0.06 -18.30 -13.69
C LEU A 95 -1.38 -17.78 -13.58
N TYR A 96 -1.64 -16.89 -12.62
CA TYR A 96 -2.95 -16.25 -12.47
C TYR A 96 -3.33 -15.44 -13.72
N ASN A 97 -2.41 -14.64 -14.25
CA ASN A 97 -2.64 -13.84 -15.46
C ASN A 97 -2.85 -14.70 -16.71
N GLN A 98 -2.30 -15.92 -16.75
CA GLN A 98 -2.56 -16.91 -17.80
C GLN A 98 -3.91 -17.63 -17.65
N ARG A 99 -4.75 -17.22 -16.68
CA ARG A 99 -6.03 -17.85 -16.32
C ARG A 99 -5.89 -19.33 -15.92
N ILE A 100 -4.69 -19.73 -15.49
CA ILE A 100 -4.45 -21.06 -14.93
C ILE A 100 -4.83 -20.99 -13.45
N SER A 101 -5.61 -21.96 -12.97
CA SER A 101 -5.92 -22.05 -11.54
C SER A 101 -4.62 -22.16 -10.74
N ALA A 102 -4.32 -21.11 -9.99
CA ALA A 102 -3.04 -20.93 -9.31
C ALA A 102 -3.21 -20.79 -7.78
N ILE A 103 -4.32 -21.29 -7.21
CA ILE A 103 -4.62 -21.12 -5.78
C ILE A 103 -3.46 -21.57 -4.87
N PRO A 104 -2.81 -22.74 -5.06
CA PRO A 104 -1.67 -23.12 -4.22
C PRO A 104 -0.48 -22.14 -4.33
N GLN A 105 -0.18 -21.67 -5.53
CA GLN A 105 0.94 -20.76 -5.80
C GLN A 105 0.64 -19.36 -5.26
N LEU A 106 -0.58 -18.88 -5.46
CA LEU A 106 -1.08 -17.62 -4.90
C LEU A 106 -1.10 -17.65 -3.38
N ARG A 107 -1.45 -18.78 -2.77
CA ARG A 107 -1.36 -18.96 -1.31
C ARG A 107 0.06 -18.81 -0.81
N ALA A 108 1.01 -19.53 -1.40
CA ALA A 108 2.42 -19.39 -1.04
C ALA A 108 2.90 -17.94 -1.18
N ALA A 109 2.57 -17.26 -2.29
CA ALA A 109 2.94 -15.87 -2.52
C ALA A 109 2.25 -14.88 -1.55
N ALA A 110 0.97 -15.09 -1.23
CA ALA A 110 0.20 -14.26 -0.31
C ALA A 110 0.69 -14.39 1.14
N GLU A 111 1.14 -15.58 1.53
CA GLU A 111 1.74 -15.88 2.85
C GLU A 111 3.09 -15.17 3.04
N LEU A 112 3.80 -14.85 1.95
CA LEU A 112 5.01 -14.00 1.96
C LEU A 112 4.69 -12.51 2.17
N GLY A 113 3.40 -12.13 2.22
CA GLY A 113 2.98 -10.76 2.52
C GLY A 113 2.71 -9.88 1.30
N ASP A 114 2.91 -10.36 0.08
CA ASP A 114 2.70 -9.56 -1.15
C ASP A 114 1.22 -9.17 -1.32
N ALA A 115 0.92 -7.87 -1.22
CA ALA A 115 -0.45 -7.35 -1.23
C ALA A 115 -1.24 -7.74 -2.49
N GLU A 116 -0.59 -7.73 -3.65
CA GLU A 116 -1.23 -8.07 -4.92
C GLU A 116 -1.56 -9.58 -5.00
N SER A 117 -0.65 -10.45 -4.52
CA SER A 117 -0.91 -11.89 -4.44
C SER A 117 -2.02 -12.22 -3.42
N GLN A 118 -2.10 -11.47 -2.33
CA GLN A 118 -3.21 -11.57 -1.38
C GLN A 118 -4.55 -11.19 -2.04
N PHE A 119 -4.57 -10.13 -2.84
CA PHE A 119 -5.73 -9.76 -3.65
C PHE A 119 -6.09 -10.86 -4.66
N TYR A 120 -5.13 -11.35 -5.44
CA TYR A 120 -5.36 -12.41 -6.44
C TYR A 120 -5.82 -13.73 -5.82
N LEU A 121 -5.29 -14.09 -4.66
CA LEU A 121 -5.79 -15.24 -3.91
C LEU A 121 -7.25 -15.04 -3.50
N ALA A 122 -7.60 -13.86 -3.00
CA ALA A 122 -8.97 -13.52 -2.64
C ALA A 122 -9.92 -13.59 -3.86
N GLU A 123 -9.49 -13.10 -5.02
CA GLU A 123 -10.22 -13.23 -6.29
C GLU A 123 -10.43 -14.71 -6.66
N ALA A 124 -9.38 -15.51 -6.62
CA ALA A 124 -9.42 -16.93 -6.97
C ALA A 124 -10.32 -17.74 -6.02
N LEU A 125 -10.35 -17.38 -4.73
CA LEU A 125 -11.22 -18.01 -3.73
C LEU A 125 -12.68 -17.53 -3.80
N SER A 126 -12.96 -16.44 -4.52
CA SER A 126 -14.31 -15.86 -4.63
C SER A 126 -15.12 -16.38 -5.82
N GLN A 127 -14.51 -17.14 -6.75
CA GLN A 127 -15.17 -17.71 -7.93
C GLN A 127 -15.61 -19.16 -7.64
N PRO A 128 -16.90 -19.60 -7.78
CA PRO A 128 -18.06 -18.94 -8.38
C PRO A 128 -19.28 -18.97 -7.44
N LEU A 129 -19.26 -18.18 -6.37
CA LEU A 129 -20.47 -17.91 -5.59
C LEU A 129 -20.62 -16.40 -5.55
N PHE A 130 -21.83 -15.91 -5.82
CA PHE A 130 -22.21 -14.49 -5.83
C PHE A 130 -22.01 -13.76 -4.47
N THR A 131 -21.28 -14.38 -3.56
CA THR A 131 -21.05 -14.03 -2.17
C THR A 131 -19.61 -14.38 -1.83
N MET A 132 -18.88 -13.43 -1.27
CA MET A 132 -17.50 -13.60 -0.84
C MET A 132 -17.40 -14.62 0.31
N SER A 133 -16.40 -15.49 0.26
CA SER A 133 -16.11 -16.41 1.36
C SER A 133 -15.38 -15.70 2.51
N LYS A 134 -15.47 -16.22 3.73
CA LYS A 134 -14.73 -15.67 4.89
C LYS A 134 -13.21 -15.66 4.65
N GLU A 135 -12.71 -16.68 3.97
CA GLU A 135 -11.29 -16.77 3.65
C GLU A 135 -10.87 -15.69 2.63
N ALA A 136 -11.65 -15.50 1.56
CA ALA A 136 -11.39 -14.42 0.62
C ALA A 136 -11.45 -13.05 1.31
N TYR A 137 -12.39 -12.84 2.23
CA TYR A 137 -12.48 -11.63 3.05
C TYR A 137 -11.18 -11.36 3.81
N THR A 138 -10.63 -12.35 4.52
CA THR A 138 -9.37 -12.20 5.24
C THR A 138 -8.21 -11.81 4.32
N TRP A 139 -8.15 -12.37 3.11
CA TRP A 139 -7.09 -12.03 2.16
C TRP A 139 -7.25 -10.64 1.55
N TYR A 140 -8.48 -10.21 1.27
CA TYR A 140 -8.73 -8.83 0.89
C TYR A 140 -8.37 -7.85 2.02
N GLU A 141 -8.70 -8.13 3.28
CA GLU A 141 -8.32 -7.23 4.38
C GLU A 141 -6.81 -7.06 4.49
N LYS A 142 -6.04 -8.16 4.43
CA LYS A 142 -4.57 -8.10 4.44
C LYS A 142 -4.00 -7.27 3.29
N SER A 143 -4.59 -7.41 2.09
CA SER A 143 -4.18 -6.63 0.92
C SER A 143 -4.55 -5.14 1.06
N ALA A 144 -5.77 -4.87 1.53
CA ALA A 144 -6.29 -3.53 1.72
C ALA A 144 -5.58 -2.77 2.85
N ASP A 145 -5.16 -3.44 3.92
CA ASP A 145 -4.35 -2.84 4.99
C ASP A 145 -2.97 -2.38 4.50
N GLN A 146 -2.48 -2.95 3.40
CA GLN A 146 -1.27 -2.51 2.70
C GLN A 146 -1.53 -1.40 1.66
N GLY A 147 -2.77 -0.95 1.50
CA GLY A 147 -3.14 0.14 0.58
C GLY A 147 -3.64 -0.31 -0.79
N ASP A 148 -3.92 -1.60 -1.00
CA ASP A 148 -4.50 -2.09 -2.25
C ASP A 148 -5.93 -1.55 -2.43
N VAL A 149 -6.10 -0.66 -3.42
CA VAL A 149 -7.36 0.02 -3.69
C VAL A 149 -8.43 -0.90 -4.27
N TYR A 150 -8.05 -1.98 -4.94
CA TYR A 150 -8.99 -2.95 -5.50
C TYR A 150 -9.54 -3.86 -4.39
N ALA A 151 -8.70 -4.28 -3.45
CA ALA A 151 -9.13 -5.00 -2.27
C ALA A 151 -10.08 -4.15 -1.43
N MET A 152 -9.75 -2.87 -1.19
CA MET A 152 -10.67 -1.93 -0.53
C MET A 152 -12.01 -1.80 -1.27
N TYR A 153 -11.98 -1.75 -2.60
CA TYR A 153 -13.20 -1.68 -3.42
C TYR A 153 -14.08 -2.92 -3.26
N ARG A 154 -13.47 -4.12 -3.24
CA ARG A 154 -14.19 -5.39 -3.02
C ARG A 154 -14.81 -5.45 -1.63
N LEU A 155 -14.05 -5.07 -0.61
CA LEU A 155 -14.54 -5.01 0.77
C LEU A 155 -15.67 -3.99 0.92
N ALA A 156 -15.57 -2.82 0.28
CA ALA A 156 -16.59 -1.77 0.31
C ALA A 156 -17.95 -2.21 -0.30
N HIS A 157 -17.94 -3.18 -1.22
CA HIS A 157 -19.14 -3.67 -1.92
C HIS A 157 -19.56 -5.09 -1.51
N GLN A 158 -19.01 -5.63 -0.41
CA GLN A 158 -19.32 -7.00 0.00
C GLN A 158 -20.81 -7.24 0.32
N GLU A 159 -21.52 -6.21 0.78
CA GLU A 159 -22.93 -6.30 1.13
C GLU A 159 -23.83 -6.20 -0.11
N THR A 160 -23.84 -7.27 -0.90
CA THR A 160 -24.69 -7.36 -2.10
C THR A 160 -26.12 -7.79 -1.76
N GLN A 161 -27.06 -7.54 -2.67
CA GLN A 161 -28.41 -8.12 -2.55
C GLN A 161 -28.36 -9.66 -2.54
N VAL A 162 -27.41 -10.25 -3.26
CA VAL A 162 -27.28 -11.71 -3.33
C VAL A 162 -26.89 -12.29 -1.97
N CYS A 163 -25.94 -11.70 -1.25
CA CYS A 163 -25.59 -12.21 0.09
C CYS A 163 -26.76 -12.06 1.07
N LYS A 164 -27.59 -11.01 0.91
CA LYS A 164 -28.78 -10.80 1.75
C LYS A 164 -29.85 -11.86 1.48
N ILE A 165 -30.10 -12.16 0.20
CA ILE A 165 -31.03 -13.22 -0.22
C ILE A 165 -30.55 -14.60 0.26
N MET A 166 -29.25 -14.88 0.09
CA MET A 166 -28.63 -16.14 0.53
C MET A 166 -28.38 -16.20 2.04
N ARG A 167 -28.63 -15.11 2.78
CA ARG A 167 -28.42 -14.96 4.22
C ARG A 167 -27.01 -15.36 4.68
N ASN A 168 -26.01 -15.02 3.87
CA ASN A 168 -24.61 -15.40 4.11
C ASN A 168 -23.65 -14.21 3.98
N CYS A 169 -24.13 -12.97 4.16
CA CYS A 169 -23.27 -11.80 4.24
C CYS A 169 -22.25 -11.94 5.39
N ILE A 170 -21.07 -11.38 5.18
CA ILE A 170 -20.03 -11.27 6.21
C ILE A 170 -20.24 -9.96 6.97
N TYR A 171 -20.24 -10.05 8.30
CA TYR A 171 -20.32 -8.90 9.19
C TYR A 171 -19.00 -8.77 9.96
N PRO A 172 -18.00 -8.10 9.37
CA PRO A 172 -16.68 -7.91 9.97
C PRO A 172 -16.69 -6.86 11.09
N GLU A 173 -15.63 -6.82 11.89
CA GLU A 173 -15.42 -5.74 12.87
C GLU A 173 -15.25 -4.39 12.16
N ARG A 174 -14.48 -4.36 11.06
CA ARG A 174 -14.30 -3.18 10.23
C ARG A 174 -15.37 -3.11 9.16
N ALA A 175 -16.28 -2.15 9.30
CA ALA A 175 -17.44 -2.05 8.42
C ALA A 175 -17.04 -1.78 6.95
N PRO A 176 -17.79 -2.32 5.96
CA PRO A 176 -17.58 -1.99 4.55
C PRO A 176 -17.58 -0.47 4.27
N SER A 177 -18.36 0.29 5.04
CA SER A 177 -18.38 1.76 4.91
C SER A 177 -17.05 2.44 5.26
N ASP A 178 -16.22 1.84 6.12
CA ASP A 178 -14.92 2.40 6.48
C ASP A 178 -13.88 2.16 5.40
N TRP A 179 -13.92 0.99 4.75
CA TRP A 179 -13.15 0.73 3.53
C TRP A 179 -13.52 1.70 2.41
N LYS A 180 -14.82 1.95 2.20
CA LYS A 180 -15.30 2.95 1.24
C LYS A 180 -14.76 4.36 1.53
N LYS A 181 -14.79 4.81 2.79
CA LYS A 181 -14.25 6.13 3.18
C LYS A 181 -12.75 6.23 2.90
N GLN A 182 -11.97 5.21 3.27
CA GLN A 182 -10.53 5.18 3.02
C GLN A 182 -10.22 5.21 1.53
N LEU A 183 -10.89 4.36 0.74
CA LEU A 183 -10.73 4.29 -0.70
C LEU A 183 -11.01 5.64 -1.38
N ILE A 184 -12.12 6.30 -1.04
CA ILE A 184 -12.45 7.63 -1.57
C ILE A 184 -11.38 8.66 -1.18
N SER A 185 -10.84 8.58 0.03
CA SER A 185 -9.77 9.49 0.47
C SER A 185 -8.50 9.33 -0.36
N ILE A 186 -8.04 8.09 -0.56
CA ILE A 186 -6.85 7.77 -1.37
C ILE A 186 -7.09 8.17 -2.83
N ALA A 187 -8.24 7.81 -3.40
CA ALA A 187 -8.57 8.10 -4.78
C ALA A 187 -8.68 9.62 -5.03
N LYS A 188 -9.21 10.41 -4.08
CA LYS A 188 -9.21 11.88 -4.19
C LYS A 188 -7.81 12.46 -4.27
N GLU A 189 -6.87 11.95 -3.49
CA GLU A 189 -5.50 12.45 -3.51
C GLU A 189 -4.81 12.12 -4.84
N LYS A 190 -4.89 10.86 -5.28
CA LYS A 190 -4.35 10.45 -6.59
C LYS A 190 -5.00 11.21 -7.76
N ALA A 191 -6.32 11.43 -7.72
CA ALA A 191 -7.03 12.18 -8.75
C ALA A 191 -6.56 13.66 -8.83
N ARG A 192 -6.14 14.28 -7.72
CA ARG A 192 -5.54 15.63 -7.75
C ARG A 192 -4.21 15.66 -8.49
N LEU A 193 -3.50 14.53 -8.52
CA LEU A 193 -2.25 14.35 -9.26
C LEU A 193 -2.47 13.96 -10.74
N GLY A 194 -3.73 13.90 -11.19
CA GLY A 194 -4.07 13.57 -12.59
C GLY A 194 -4.22 12.07 -12.86
N ASP A 195 -4.29 11.22 -11.82
CA ASP A 195 -4.49 9.78 -11.97
C ASP A 195 -5.93 9.49 -12.47
N GLY A 196 -6.04 9.08 -13.74
CA GLY A 196 -7.32 8.75 -14.37
C GLY A 196 -8.01 7.52 -13.77
N GLU A 197 -7.24 6.54 -13.32
CA GLU A 197 -7.78 5.35 -12.68
C GLU A 197 -8.41 5.70 -11.33
N ALA A 198 -7.75 6.56 -10.55
CA ALA A 198 -8.31 7.08 -9.30
C ALA A 198 -9.59 7.88 -9.54
N MET A 199 -9.69 8.64 -10.64
CA MET A 199 -10.92 9.31 -11.04
C MET A 199 -12.02 8.30 -11.41
N SER A 200 -11.69 7.22 -12.11
CA SER A 200 -12.61 6.11 -12.38
C SER A 200 -13.12 5.46 -11.09
N ILE A 201 -12.25 5.22 -10.10
CA ILE A 201 -12.64 4.72 -8.77
C ILE A 201 -13.62 5.70 -8.10
N LEU A 202 -13.36 7.01 -8.16
CA LEU A 202 -14.27 8.01 -7.59
C LEU A 202 -15.64 8.00 -8.26
N TYR A 203 -15.70 7.79 -9.58
CA TYR A 203 -16.97 7.58 -10.28
C TYR A 203 -17.72 6.38 -9.69
N PHE A 204 -17.10 5.20 -9.61
CA PHE A 204 -17.75 4.00 -9.05
C PHE A 204 -18.17 4.19 -7.60
N MET A 205 -17.45 5.02 -6.84
CA MET A 205 -17.72 5.20 -5.41
C MET A 205 -18.76 6.28 -5.08
N THR A 206 -18.96 7.24 -5.98
CA THR A 206 -19.83 8.40 -5.75
C THR A 206 -20.98 8.51 -6.76
N ASP A 207 -20.95 7.73 -7.84
CA ASP A 207 -21.85 7.83 -8.99
C ASP A 207 -21.87 9.24 -9.64
N ASN A 208 -20.81 10.04 -9.42
CA ASN A 208 -20.69 11.39 -9.97
C ASN A 208 -20.02 11.34 -11.34
N LEU A 209 -20.80 11.62 -12.38
CA LEU A 209 -20.37 11.58 -13.78
C LEU A 209 -19.16 12.49 -14.07
N THR A 210 -18.99 13.60 -13.36
CA THR A 210 -17.85 14.50 -13.55
C THR A 210 -16.50 13.82 -13.28
N TRP A 211 -16.44 12.83 -12.40
CA TRP A 211 -15.21 12.05 -12.22
C TRP A 211 -14.91 11.17 -13.42
N LEU A 212 -15.94 10.59 -14.03
CA LEU A 212 -15.79 9.78 -15.23
C LEU A 212 -15.40 10.63 -16.45
N GLU A 213 -15.97 11.83 -16.57
CA GLU A 213 -15.57 12.82 -17.58
C GLU A 213 -14.07 13.15 -17.44
N LYS A 214 -13.61 13.46 -16.22
CA LYS A 214 -12.19 13.74 -15.96
C LYS A 214 -11.28 12.54 -16.23
N ALA A 215 -11.70 11.34 -15.88
CA ALA A 215 -10.94 10.12 -16.16
C ALA A 215 -10.79 9.90 -17.68
N ALA A 216 -11.87 10.10 -18.44
CA ALA A 216 -11.85 10.00 -19.89
C ALA A 216 -10.95 11.07 -20.54
N ASP A 217 -10.99 12.30 -20.02
CA ASP A 217 -10.12 13.41 -20.45
C ASP A 217 -8.64 13.16 -20.11
N ALA A 218 -8.35 12.43 -19.03
CA ALA A 218 -7.00 12.01 -18.65
C ALA A 218 -6.46 10.86 -19.54
N GLY A 219 -7.26 10.35 -20.48
CA GLY A 219 -6.83 9.33 -21.45
C GLY A 219 -7.11 7.89 -21.04
N ASP A 220 -7.78 7.64 -19.90
CA ASP A 220 -8.20 6.30 -19.49
C ASP A 220 -9.19 5.73 -20.52
N SER A 221 -8.75 4.73 -21.29
CA SER A 221 -9.53 4.13 -22.37
C SER A 221 -10.78 3.41 -21.87
N ASN A 222 -10.73 2.83 -20.69
CA ASN A 222 -11.90 2.22 -20.05
C ASN A 222 -12.89 3.29 -19.60
N ALA A 223 -12.41 4.42 -19.07
CA ALA A 223 -13.25 5.55 -18.72
C ALA A 223 -13.93 6.18 -19.95
N GLN A 224 -13.20 6.34 -21.06
CA GLN A 224 -13.76 6.84 -22.33
C GLN A 224 -14.88 5.93 -22.84
N TRP A 225 -14.65 4.61 -22.85
CA TRP A 225 -15.68 3.63 -23.22
C TRP A 225 -16.88 3.67 -22.28
N LEU A 226 -16.64 3.71 -20.97
CA LEU A 226 -17.70 3.74 -19.97
C LEU A 226 -18.53 5.02 -20.08
N LEU A 227 -17.89 6.18 -20.31
CA LEU A 227 -18.56 7.45 -20.50
C LEU A 227 -19.44 7.45 -21.76
N ALA A 228 -18.96 6.87 -22.86
CA ALA A 228 -19.77 6.68 -24.07
C ALA A 228 -21.04 5.87 -23.76
N ASN A 229 -20.92 4.79 -22.99
CA ASN A 229 -22.08 4.02 -22.54
C ASN A 229 -23.02 4.83 -21.63
N ARG A 230 -22.47 5.62 -20.69
CA ARG A 230 -23.30 6.48 -19.82
C ARG A 230 -24.08 7.52 -20.60
N TYR A 231 -23.48 8.11 -21.64
CA TYR A 231 -24.19 9.01 -22.54
C TYR A 231 -25.29 8.29 -23.31
N SER A 232 -25.03 7.08 -23.83
CA SER A 232 -26.05 6.26 -24.50
C SER A 232 -27.23 5.90 -23.58
N GLU A 233 -26.97 5.63 -22.31
CA GLU A 233 -27.97 5.43 -21.24
C GLU A 233 -28.76 6.71 -20.88
N GLY A 234 -28.36 7.85 -21.46
CA GLY A 234 -29.02 9.12 -21.27
C GLY A 234 -28.48 9.97 -20.14
N ARG A 235 -27.36 9.59 -19.52
CA ARG A 235 -26.65 10.43 -18.58
C ARG A 235 -25.96 11.60 -19.29
N GLY A 236 -25.59 12.61 -18.52
CA GLY A 236 -25.02 13.85 -19.03
C GLY A 236 -26.07 14.80 -19.60
N PHE A 237 -25.71 16.08 -19.72
CA PHE A 237 -26.61 17.13 -20.17
C PHE A 237 -26.50 17.36 -21.68
N PHE A 238 -27.45 16.81 -22.44
CA PHE A 238 -27.55 17.01 -23.89
C PHE A 238 -28.96 17.46 -24.27
N ILE A 239 -29.09 18.68 -24.80
CA ILE A 239 -30.37 19.20 -25.29
C ILE A 239 -30.77 18.49 -26.59
N ILE A 240 -29.80 18.14 -27.43
CA ILE A 240 -30.01 17.58 -28.77
C ILE A 240 -29.44 16.16 -28.83
N GLN A 241 -30.28 15.17 -29.12
CA GLN A 241 -29.88 13.75 -29.21
C GLN A 241 -28.75 13.52 -30.22
N LYS A 242 -28.75 14.25 -31.34
CA LYS A 242 -27.67 14.19 -32.33
C LYS A 242 -26.30 14.59 -31.75
N ASN A 243 -26.26 15.55 -30.82
CA ASN A 243 -25.00 15.97 -30.19
C ASN A 243 -24.49 14.91 -29.21
N ARG A 244 -25.41 14.25 -28.51
CA ARG A 244 -25.09 13.12 -27.65
C ARG A 244 -24.48 11.97 -28.45
N LYS A 245 -25.12 11.55 -29.54
CA LYS A 245 -24.61 10.49 -30.42
C LYS A 245 -23.21 10.82 -30.95
N LYS A 246 -22.95 12.07 -31.35
CA LYS A 246 -21.60 12.49 -31.73
C LYS A 246 -20.57 12.39 -30.59
N ALA A 247 -20.97 12.71 -29.36
CA ALA A 247 -20.10 12.59 -28.19
C ALA A 247 -19.81 11.12 -27.86
N GLU A 248 -20.83 10.26 -27.88
CA GLU A 248 -20.70 8.81 -27.73
C GLU A 248 -19.71 8.23 -28.74
N GLU A 249 -19.90 8.53 -30.03
CA GLU A 249 -19.05 8.02 -31.11
C GLU A 249 -17.61 8.52 -31.00
N ARG A 250 -17.41 9.79 -30.62
CA ARG A 250 -16.08 10.36 -30.40
C ARG A 250 -15.36 9.64 -29.27
N LEU A 251 -16.02 9.44 -28.14
CA LEU A 251 -15.45 8.75 -26.98
C LEU A 251 -15.17 7.28 -27.29
N LEU A 252 -16.08 6.62 -28.02
CA LEU A 252 -15.91 5.23 -28.43
C LEU A 252 -14.71 5.05 -29.37
N LYS A 253 -14.53 5.96 -30.34
CA LYS A 253 -13.36 5.98 -31.21
C LYS A 253 -12.07 6.19 -30.42
N LEU A 254 -12.04 7.19 -29.53
CA LEU A 254 -10.88 7.47 -28.68
C LEU A 254 -10.51 6.28 -27.80
N ALA A 255 -11.50 5.64 -27.18
CA ALA A 255 -11.28 4.46 -26.36
C ALA A 255 -10.70 3.29 -27.19
N ALA A 256 -11.18 3.10 -28.42
CA ALA A 256 -10.66 2.08 -29.33
C ALA A 256 -9.21 2.37 -29.75
N GLU A 257 -8.89 3.63 -30.06
CA GLU A 257 -7.55 4.12 -30.39
C GLU A 257 -6.58 3.96 -29.21
N ASN A 258 -7.05 4.20 -27.99
CA ASN A 258 -6.29 4.00 -26.74
C ASN A 258 -6.30 2.54 -26.26
N GLY A 259 -6.72 1.59 -27.09
CA GLY A 259 -6.53 0.16 -26.84
C GLY A 259 -7.54 -0.49 -25.90
N SER A 260 -8.75 0.06 -25.70
CA SER A 260 -9.81 -0.66 -24.99
C SER A 260 -10.42 -1.75 -25.88
N PRO A 261 -10.29 -3.06 -25.56
CA PRO A 261 -10.85 -4.12 -26.39
C PRO A 261 -12.38 -4.02 -26.53
N GLN A 262 -13.07 -3.62 -25.46
CA GLN A 262 -14.52 -3.40 -25.46
C GLN A 262 -14.91 -2.28 -26.42
N ALA A 263 -14.14 -1.19 -26.45
CA ALA A 263 -14.37 -0.10 -27.38
C ALA A 263 -14.06 -0.46 -28.82
N GLN A 264 -13.00 -1.24 -29.06
CA GLN A 264 -12.65 -1.70 -30.40
C GLN A 264 -13.75 -2.58 -31.01
N ILE A 265 -14.33 -3.50 -30.22
CA ILE A 265 -15.49 -4.31 -30.66
C ILE A 265 -16.71 -3.42 -30.94
N ALA A 266 -17.05 -2.52 -30.01
CA ALA A 266 -18.21 -1.65 -30.18
C ALA A 266 -18.04 -0.67 -31.35
N TYR A 267 -16.83 -0.15 -31.58
CA TYR A 267 -16.51 0.72 -32.72
C TYR A 267 -16.54 -0.06 -34.03
N ALA A 268 -16.07 -1.31 -34.04
CA ALA A 268 -16.21 -2.20 -35.19
C ALA A 268 -17.67 -2.41 -35.60
N GLY A 269 -18.57 -2.63 -34.62
CA GLY A 269 -20.01 -2.73 -34.86
C GLY A 269 -20.59 -1.45 -35.48
N LEU A 270 -20.23 -0.28 -34.95
CA LEU A 270 -20.65 1.01 -35.49
C LEU A 270 -20.19 1.22 -36.95
N LEU A 271 -18.97 0.79 -37.28
CA LEU A 271 -18.43 0.90 -38.65
C LEU A 271 -19.17 -0.05 -39.61
N ALA A 272 -19.48 -1.27 -39.17
CA ALA A 272 -20.24 -2.22 -39.96
C ALA A 272 -21.67 -1.73 -40.27
N GLU A 273 -22.35 -1.10 -39.30
CA GLU A 273 -23.65 -0.44 -39.52
C GLU A 273 -23.59 0.67 -40.58
N ARG A 274 -22.42 1.27 -40.77
CA ARG A 274 -22.16 2.30 -41.79
C ARG A 274 -21.67 1.72 -43.12
N GLY A 275 -21.53 0.40 -43.22
CA GLY A 275 -21.02 -0.31 -44.39
C GLY A 275 -19.49 -0.38 -44.49
N ASP A 276 -18.75 0.13 -43.51
CA ASP A 276 -17.28 0.04 -43.46
C ASP A 276 -16.83 -1.25 -42.76
N ASN A 277 -17.16 -2.38 -43.39
CA ASN A 277 -16.87 -3.71 -42.86
C ASN A 277 -15.37 -4.01 -42.81
N GLU A 278 -14.57 -3.43 -43.70
CA GLU A 278 -13.13 -3.65 -43.74
C GLU A 278 -12.45 -3.04 -42.51
N THR A 279 -12.70 -1.75 -42.24
CA THR A 279 -12.15 -1.09 -41.05
C THR A 279 -12.73 -1.69 -39.77
N GLY A 280 -14.02 -2.04 -39.77
CA GLY A 280 -14.65 -2.75 -38.66
C GLY A 280 -13.96 -4.07 -38.33
N THR A 281 -13.66 -4.88 -39.35
CA THR A 281 -12.94 -6.16 -39.16
C THR A 281 -11.56 -5.95 -38.56
N ARG A 282 -10.82 -4.91 -38.98
CA ARG A 282 -9.50 -4.60 -38.42
C ARG A 282 -9.59 -4.27 -36.92
N TRP A 283 -10.58 -3.48 -36.50
CA TRP A 283 -10.79 -3.17 -35.09
C TRP A 283 -11.21 -4.39 -34.27
N TYR A 284 -12.08 -5.23 -34.82
CA TYR A 284 -12.48 -6.48 -34.19
C TYR A 284 -11.26 -7.40 -33.97
N MET A 285 -10.41 -7.56 -34.99
CA MET A 285 -9.18 -8.34 -34.89
C MET A 285 -8.17 -7.74 -33.90
N ALA A 286 -8.08 -6.41 -33.84
CA ALA A 286 -7.25 -5.73 -32.84
C ALA A 286 -7.69 -6.11 -31.42
N ALA A 287 -8.99 -6.15 -31.15
CA ALA A 287 -9.53 -6.52 -29.84
C ALA A 287 -9.21 -7.98 -29.47
N VAL A 288 -9.42 -8.91 -30.41
CA VAL A 288 -9.18 -10.34 -30.20
C VAL A 288 -7.70 -10.62 -29.91
N ASN A 289 -6.79 -9.92 -30.56
CA ASN A 289 -5.35 -10.12 -30.36
C ASN A 289 -4.83 -9.60 -29.01
N GLN A 290 -5.64 -8.86 -28.26
CA GLN A 290 -5.29 -8.31 -26.94
C GLN A 290 -5.85 -9.13 -25.76
N SER A 291 -6.75 -10.09 -26.04
CA SER A 291 -7.50 -10.86 -25.03
C SER A 291 -7.01 -12.29 -24.89
#